data_AF-A0A2E0TPG9-F1
#
_entry.id   AF-A0A2E0TPG9-F1
#
_cell.length_a   1.000
_cell.length_b   1.000
_cell.length_c   1.000
_cell.angle_alpha   90.00
_cell.angle_beta   90.00
_cell.angle_gamma   90.00
#
_symmetry.space_group_name_H-M   'P 1'
#
loop_
_entity.id
_entity.type
_entity.pdbx_description
1 polymer ?
#
loop_
_entity_poly.entity_id
_entity_poly.type
_entity_poly.pdbx_seq_one_letter_code
_entity_poly.pdbx_strand_id
1 'polypeptide(L)'
;MSRERSSSAGRRWRRAARALAVVGVALAIAAVRVLFASRAELERGRELEARADLDAAIPHYRRAAKWYAPGSPYVAEALDRLAGIGRRAEAAGERERALAAWGAVHAAIASARGVRVPHRARLEEADAHLGRLRAADGAADGPSAAERGAELGALPGPSPFWTLLLLAGFAAWVGGAFAFARRAIDAEDRLASGPARRWGVLVVCGFVAFTLGLAFA
;
A
#
# COMPACT_ATOMS: atom_id res chain seq x y z
N MET A 1 -27.82 31.41 36.68
CA MET A 1 -26.55 30.64 36.59
C MET A 1 -26.65 29.42 35.65
N SER A 2 -27.12 29.56 34.40
CA SER A 2 -27.41 28.40 33.52
C SER A 2 -26.93 28.50 32.07
N ARG A 3 -26.08 29.47 31.69
CA ARG A 3 -25.63 29.66 30.29
C ARG A 3 -24.25 29.11 29.92
N GLU A 4 -23.42 28.64 30.85
CA GLU A 4 -22.01 28.34 30.54
C GLU A 4 -21.73 26.94 29.97
N ARG A 5 -22.60 25.94 30.16
CA ARG A 5 -22.32 24.55 29.74
C ARG A 5 -22.40 24.30 28.23
N SER A 6 -23.10 25.15 27.47
CA SER A 6 -23.30 24.98 26.01
C SER A 6 -22.03 25.26 25.19
N SER A 7 -21.15 26.16 25.66
CA SER A 7 -20.03 26.67 24.84
C SER A 7 -18.85 25.68 24.70
N SER A 8 -18.67 24.77 25.66
CA SER A 8 -17.52 23.85 25.70
C SER A 8 -17.69 22.65 24.76
N ALA A 9 -18.92 22.14 24.62
CA ALA A 9 -19.27 21.04 23.73
C ALA A 9 -19.08 21.42 22.25
N GLY A 10 -19.57 22.60 21.84
CA GLY A 10 -19.40 23.11 20.47
C GLY A 10 -17.94 23.33 20.07
N ARG A 11 -17.09 23.80 21.01
CA ARG A 11 -15.64 23.95 20.75
C ARG A 11 -14.91 22.62 20.61
N ARG A 12 -15.29 21.59 21.39
CA ARG A 12 -14.72 20.24 21.29
C ARG A 12 -15.12 19.54 19.98
N TRP A 13 -16.39 19.63 19.59
CA TRP A 13 -16.89 19.12 18.31
C TRP A 13 -16.17 19.75 17.11
N ARG A 14 -16.05 21.09 17.07
CA ARG A 14 -15.33 21.78 15.98
C ARG A 14 -13.84 21.42 15.90
N ARG A 15 -13.21 21.06 17.02
CA ARG A 15 -11.81 20.59 17.04
C ARG A 15 -11.70 19.16 16.51
N ALA A 16 -12.62 18.27 16.90
CA ALA A 16 -12.68 16.91 16.37
C ALA A 16 -12.94 16.89 14.86
N ALA A 17 -13.90 17.70 14.38
CA ALA A 17 -14.20 17.85 12.96
C ALA A 17 -12.98 18.35 12.15
N ARG A 18 -12.22 19.32 12.68
CA ARG A 18 -10.99 19.81 12.04
C ARG A 18 -9.88 18.76 12.00
N ALA A 19 -9.70 18.00 13.08
CA ALA A 19 -8.71 16.92 13.10
C ALA A 19 -9.08 15.82 12.09
N LEU A 20 -10.36 15.44 12.03
CA LEU A 20 -10.88 14.48 11.06
C LEU A 20 -10.71 15.00 9.62
N ALA A 21 -10.94 16.29 9.38
CA ALA A 21 -10.71 16.90 8.07
C ALA A 21 -9.24 16.86 7.65
N VAL A 22 -8.29 17.14 8.55
CA VAL A 22 -6.85 17.05 8.26
C VAL A 22 -6.43 15.61 7.94
N VAL A 23 -6.90 14.64 8.73
CA VAL A 23 -6.67 13.21 8.45
C VAL A 23 -7.28 12.81 7.10
N GLY A 24 -8.51 13.24 6.83
CA GLY A 24 -9.18 13.01 5.54
C GLY A 24 -8.41 13.59 4.36
N VAL A 25 -7.89 14.81 4.48
CA VAL A 25 -7.06 15.46 3.44
C VAL A 25 -5.73 14.71 3.26
N ALA A 26 -5.06 14.31 4.34
CA ALA A 26 -3.83 13.53 4.25
C ALA A 26 -4.06 12.17 3.57
N LEU A 27 -5.14 11.47 3.93
CA LEU A 27 -5.55 10.22 3.28
C LEU A 27 -5.92 10.44 1.81
N ALA A 28 -6.59 11.55 1.48
CA ALA A 28 -6.92 11.90 0.10
C ALA A 28 -5.65 12.18 -0.73
N ILE A 29 -4.68 12.94 -0.21
CA ILE A 29 -3.40 13.19 -0.88
C ILE A 29 -2.64 11.87 -1.11
N ALA A 30 -2.60 11.00 -0.10
CA ALA A 30 -1.98 9.68 -0.22
C ALA A 30 -2.67 8.81 -1.29
N ALA A 31 -4.00 8.76 -1.29
CA ALA A 31 -4.78 8.03 -2.29
C ALA A 31 -4.55 8.58 -3.70
N VAL A 32 -4.54 9.91 -3.85
CA VAL A 32 -4.24 10.59 -5.12
C VAL A 32 -2.83 10.22 -5.61
N ARG A 33 -1.81 10.25 -4.73
CA ARG A 33 -0.45 9.86 -5.09
C ARG A 33 -0.37 8.41 -5.57
N VAL A 34 -1.03 7.48 -4.88
CA VAL A 34 -1.06 6.06 -5.26
C VAL A 34 -1.71 5.89 -6.63
N LEU A 35 -2.81 6.60 -6.91
CA LEU A 35 -3.48 6.56 -8.20
C LEU A 35 -2.59 7.13 -9.33
N PHE A 36 -1.91 8.26 -9.10
CA PHE A 36 -0.99 8.83 -10.09
C PHE A 36 0.22 7.92 -10.35
N ALA A 37 0.78 7.30 -9.32
CA ALA A 37 1.88 6.36 -9.47
C ALA A 37 1.46 5.11 -10.25
N SER A 38 0.29 4.53 -9.91
CA SER A 38 -0.26 3.39 -10.64
C SER A 38 -0.52 3.72 -12.11
N ARG A 39 -1.14 4.88 -12.39
CA ARG A 39 -1.42 5.35 -13.75
C ARG A 39 -0.14 5.57 -14.55
N ALA A 40 0.87 6.22 -13.98
CA ALA A 40 2.13 6.49 -14.68
C ALA A 40 2.85 5.19 -15.08
N GLU A 41 2.84 4.17 -14.21
CA GLU A 41 3.40 2.86 -14.55
C GLU A 41 2.56 2.11 -15.60
N LEU A 42 1.23 2.24 -15.56
CA LEU A 42 0.35 1.65 -16.58
C LEU A 42 0.63 2.25 -17.97
N GLU A 43 0.73 3.58 -18.08
CA GLU A 43 1.04 4.24 -19.36
C GLU A 43 2.42 3.83 -19.89
N ARG A 44 3.45 3.77 -19.04
CA ARG A 44 4.77 3.27 -19.44
C ARG A 44 4.72 1.85 -19.97
N GLY A 45 3.95 0.98 -19.32
CA GLY A 45 3.70 -0.38 -19.80
C GLY A 45 3.05 -0.40 -21.18
N ARG A 46 2.05 0.46 -21.41
CA ARG A 46 1.37 0.59 -22.71
C ARG A 46 2.29 1.12 -23.81
N GLU A 47 3.13 2.10 -23.50
CA GLU A 47 4.11 2.64 -24.44
C GLU A 47 5.11 1.58 -24.90
N LEU A 48 5.60 0.75 -23.97
CA LEU A 48 6.50 -0.36 -24.29
C LEU A 48 5.79 -1.47 -25.05
N GLU A 49 4.55 -1.81 -24.66
CA GLU A 49 3.72 -2.77 -25.39
C GLU A 49 3.44 -2.29 -26.82
N ALA A 50 3.18 -1.00 -27.04
CA ALA A 50 2.97 -0.42 -28.35
C ALA A 50 4.23 -0.48 -29.24
N ARG A 51 5.43 -0.56 -28.64
CA ARG A 51 6.71 -0.78 -29.31
C ARG A 51 7.06 -2.26 -29.48
N ALA A 52 6.14 -3.15 -29.14
CA ALA A 52 6.33 -4.61 -29.10
C ALA A 52 7.40 -5.10 -28.11
N ASP A 53 7.84 -4.24 -27.18
CA ASP A 53 8.79 -4.60 -26.13
C ASP A 53 8.04 -5.14 -24.90
N LEU A 54 7.51 -6.36 -25.05
CA LEU A 54 6.68 -7.00 -24.02
C LEU A 54 7.49 -7.34 -22.76
N ASP A 55 8.77 -7.69 -22.91
CA ASP A 55 9.64 -8.05 -21.79
C ASP A 55 9.91 -6.84 -20.90
N ALA A 56 10.08 -5.64 -21.49
CA ALA A 56 10.15 -4.40 -20.74
C ALA A 56 8.77 -3.94 -20.20
N ALA A 57 7.67 -4.26 -20.89
CA ALA A 57 6.32 -3.85 -20.45
C ALA A 57 5.85 -4.57 -19.17
N ILE A 58 6.13 -5.88 -19.05
CA ILE A 58 5.74 -6.73 -17.90
C ILE A 58 6.09 -6.10 -16.53
N PRO A 59 7.34 -5.66 -16.25
CA PRO A 59 7.67 -5.10 -14.94
C PRO A 59 6.93 -3.79 -14.64
N HIS A 60 6.58 -2.98 -15.65
CA HIS A 60 5.78 -1.76 -15.47
C HIS A 60 4.33 -2.09 -15.13
N TYR A 61 3.70 -3.03 -15.84
CA TYR A 61 2.37 -3.50 -15.49
C TYR A 61 2.32 -4.14 -14.11
N ARG A 62 3.36 -4.91 -13.73
CA ARG A 62 3.47 -5.47 -12.38
C ARG A 62 3.52 -4.38 -11.31
N ARG A 63 4.30 -3.31 -11.53
CA ARG A 63 4.34 -2.16 -10.61
C ARG A 63 3.01 -1.44 -10.53
N ALA A 64 2.34 -1.21 -11.66
CA ALA A 64 1.01 -0.62 -11.70
C ALA A 64 -0.01 -1.44 -10.89
N ALA A 65 0.02 -2.76 -11.02
CA ALA A 65 -0.84 -3.69 -10.28
C ALA A 65 -0.52 -3.77 -8.77
N LYS A 66 0.75 -3.56 -8.37
CA LYS A 66 1.17 -3.54 -6.96
C LYS A 66 0.69 -2.31 -6.20
N TRP A 67 0.43 -1.19 -6.88
CA TRP A 67 -0.15 0.01 -6.26
C TRP A 67 -1.66 -0.19 -5.99
N TYR A 68 -1.99 -1.22 -5.21
CA TYR A 68 -3.36 -1.58 -4.88
C TYR A 68 -4.00 -0.50 -4.00
N ALA A 69 -5.01 0.17 -4.57
CA ALA A 69 -6.00 0.93 -3.84
C ALA A 69 -7.37 0.30 -4.12
N PRO A 70 -8.20 0.03 -3.08
CA PRO A 70 -9.54 -0.51 -3.29
C PRO A 70 -10.33 0.33 -4.32
N GLY A 71 -10.88 -0.32 -5.35
CA GLY A 71 -11.65 0.34 -6.40
C GLY A 71 -10.83 1.05 -7.49
N SER A 72 -9.50 0.90 -7.52
CA SER A 72 -8.67 1.46 -8.58
C SER A 72 -8.89 0.73 -9.92
N PRO A 73 -9.29 1.43 -11.01
CA PRO A 73 -9.47 0.81 -12.32
C PRO A 73 -8.11 0.39 -12.94
N TYR A 74 -7.04 1.10 -12.59
CA TYR A 74 -5.70 0.89 -13.17
C TYR A 74 -5.10 -0.46 -12.78
N VAL A 75 -5.42 -0.96 -11.57
CA VAL A 75 -4.95 -2.27 -11.11
C VAL A 75 -5.61 -3.39 -11.89
N ALA A 76 -6.94 -3.32 -12.06
CA ALA A 76 -7.68 -4.31 -12.83
C ALA A 76 -7.17 -4.36 -14.27
N GLU A 77 -6.97 -3.20 -14.89
CA GLU A 77 -6.44 -3.13 -16.25
C GLU A 77 -5.02 -3.67 -16.37
N ALA A 78 -4.11 -3.32 -15.45
CA ALA A 78 -2.74 -3.84 -15.46
C ALA A 78 -2.71 -5.37 -15.34
N LEU A 79 -3.59 -5.96 -14.51
CA LEU A 79 -3.72 -7.41 -14.38
C LEU A 79 -4.27 -8.03 -15.67
N ASP A 80 -5.27 -7.42 -16.30
CA ASP A 80 -5.84 -7.91 -17.55
C ASP A 80 -4.82 -7.85 -18.71
N ARG A 81 -3.98 -6.80 -18.73
CA ARG A 81 -2.86 -6.65 -19.68
C ARG A 81 -1.80 -7.74 -19.48
N LEU A 82 -1.37 -7.98 -18.24
CA LEU A 82 -0.43 -9.06 -17.92
C LEU A 82 -0.98 -10.43 -18.31
N ALA A 83 -2.24 -10.72 -17.99
CA ALA A 83 -2.90 -11.96 -18.39
C ALA A 83 -2.99 -12.09 -19.93
N GLY A 84 -3.26 -10.98 -20.62
CA GLY A 84 -3.25 -10.91 -22.08
C GLY A 84 -1.87 -11.18 -22.70
N ILE A 85 -0.78 -10.69 -22.09
CA ILE A 85 0.59 -11.02 -22.50
C ILE A 85 0.86 -12.50 -22.26
N GLY A 86 0.49 -13.04 -21.09
CA GLY A 86 0.66 -14.45 -20.75
C GLY A 86 -0.01 -15.39 -21.75
N ARG A 87 -1.29 -15.14 -22.08
CA ARG A 87 -2.03 -15.94 -23.08
C ARG A 87 -1.42 -15.88 -24.48
N ARG A 88 -0.96 -14.70 -24.92
CA ARG A 88 -0.30 -14.56 -26.23
C ARG A 88 1.03 -15.30 -26.27
N ALA A 89 1.83 -15.18 -25.21
CA ALA A 89 3.10 -15.87 -25.09
C ALA A 89 2.91 -17.40 -25.07
N GLU A 90 1.89 -17.92 -24.39
CA GLU A 90 1.54 -19.34 -24.45
C GLU A 90 1.16 -19.79 -25.85
N ALA A 91 0.30 -19.03 -26.54
CA ALA A 91 -0.10 -19.34 -27.91
C ALA A 91 1.07 -19.30 -28.91
N ALA A 92 2.06 -18.44 -28.66
CA ALA A 92 3.27 -18.31 -29.46
C ALA A 92 4.39 -19.31 -29.06
N GLY A 93 4.19 -20.12 -28.01
CA GLY A 93 5.23 -21.01 -27.49
C GLY A 93 6.37 -20.30 -26.74
N GLU A 94 6.22 -19.00 -26.46
CA GLU A 94 7.19 -18.16 -25.77
C GLU A 94 7.13 -18.37 -24.25
N ARG A 95 7.59 -19.55 -23.83
CA ARG A 95 7.42 -20.06 -22.47
C ARG A 95 7.94 -19.13 -21.38
N GLU A 96 9.16 -18.58 -21.52
CA GLU A 96 9.75 -17.70 -20.50
C GLU A 96 8.91 -16.44 -20.28
N ARG A 97 8.42 -15.84 -21.37
CA ARG A 97 7.54 -14.67 -21.32
C ARG A 97 6.19 -15.00 -20.68
N ALA A 98 5.63 -16.16 -20.98
CA ALA A 98 4.41 -16.65 -20.33
C ALA A 98 4.62 -16.80 -18.81
N LEU A 99 5.71 -17.44 -18.38
CA LEU A 99 6.08 -17.59 -16.97
C LEU A 99 6.28 -16.23 -16.28
N ALA A 100 6.93 -15.28 -16.95
CA ALA A 100 7.15 -13.94 -16.43
C ALA A 100 5.83 -13.17 -16.25
N ALA A 101 4.93 -13.22 -17.24
CA ALA A 101 3.65 -12.53 -17.20
C ALA A 101 2.70 -13.10 -16.13
N TRP A 102 2.50 -14.42 -16.09
CA TRP A 102 1.67 -15.05 -15.07
C TRP A 102 2.27 -14.96 -13.67
N GLY A 103 3.60 -15.07 -13.57
CA GLY A 103 4.31 -14.83 -12.31
C GLY A 103 4.13 -13.41 -11.80
N ALA A 104 4.06 -12.41 -12.70
CA ALA A 104 3.76 -11.04 -12.33
C ALA A 104 2.33 -10.85 -11.82
N VAL A 105 1.32 -11.51 -12.43
CA VAL A 105 -0.07 -11.53 -11.94
C VAL A 105 -0.12 -12.12 -10.53
N HIS A 106 0.44 -13.31 -10.35
CA HIS A 106 0.50 -13.99 -9.05
C HIS A 106 1.16 -13.10 -8.00
N ALA A 107 2.36 -12.60 -8.27
CA ALA A 107 3.13 -11.80 -7.31
C ALA A 107 2.43 -10.48 -6.95
N ALA A 108 1.77 -9.82 -7.91
CA ALA A 108 1.04 -8.58 -7.65
C ALA A 108 -0.13 -8.84 -6.69
N ILE A 109 -0.97 -9.85 -6.99
CA ILE A 109 -2.14 -10.18 -6.16
C ILE A 109 -1.71 -10.72 -4.79
N ALA A 110 -0.71 -11.61 -4.76
CA ALA A 110 -0.17 -12.17 -3.53
C ALA A 110 0.42 -11.08 -2.63
N SER A 111 1.06 -10.04 -3.19
CA SER A 111 1.59 -8.92 -2.39
C SER A 111 0.53 -7.99 -1.81
N ALA A 112 -0.67 -7.97 -2.40
CA ALA A 112 -1.79 -7.16 -1.93
C ALA A 112 -2.69 -7.89 -0.91
N ARG A 113 -2.32 -9.12 -0.51
CA ARG A 113 -3.09 -9.91 0.47
C ARG A 113 -2.91 -9.34 1.88
N GLY A 114 -4.02 -8.92 2.49
CA GLY A 114 -4.11 -8.69 3.92
C GLY A 114 -4.92 -9.82 4.56
N VAL A 115 -6.00 -9.48 5.25
CA VAL A 115 -6.99 -10.44 5.79
C VAL A 115 -7.84 -11.09 4.69
N ARG A 116 -7.98 -10.44 3.53
CA ARG A 116 -8.72 -10.95 2.36
C ARG A 116 -7.83 -10.87 1.12
N VAL A 117 -7.91 -11.86 0.24
CA VAL A 117 -7.21 -11.87 -1.05
C VAL A 117 -8.03 -11.08 -2.08
N PRO A 118 -7.53 -9.95 -2.60
CA PRO A 118 -8.19 -9.26 -3.70
C PRO A 118 -8.07 -10.07 -5.00
N HIS A 119 -9.05 -9.96 -5.91
CA HIS A 119 -9.01 -10.60 -7.24
C HIS A 119 -8.75 -12.12 -7.25
N ARG A 120 -9.32 -12.88 -6.31
CA ARG A 120 -9.11 -14.33 -6.15
C ARG A 120 -9.21 -15.13 -7.45
N ALA A 121 -10.22 -14.87 -8.30
CA ALA A 121 -10.38 -15.56 -9.58
C ALA A 121 -9.17 -15.38 -10.52
N ARG A 122 -8.56 -14.18 -10.56
CA ARG A 122 -7.37 -13.92 -11.37
C ARG A 122 -6.11 -14.59 -10.82
N LEU A 123 -6.04 -14.75 -9.49
CA LEU A 123 -4.96 -15.50 -8.85
C LEU A 123 -5.06 -16.99 -9.18
N GLU A 124 -6.27 -17.56 -9.07
CA GLU A 124 -6.54 -18.97 -9.42
C GLU A 124 -6.26 -19.24 -10.91
N GLU A 125 -6.62 -18.32 -11.81
CA GLU A 125 -6.25 -18.40 -13.23
C GLU A 125 -4.73 -18.43 -13.42
N ALA A 126 -3.99 -17.46 -12.83
CA ALA A 126 -2.54 -17.38 -12.96
C ALA A 126 -1.83 -18.63 -12.41
N ASP A 127 -2.29 -19.16 -11.27
CA ASP A 127 -1.73 -20.36 -10.65
C ASP A 127 -1.94 -21.60 -11.52
N ALA A 128 -3.12 -21.72 -12.15
CA ALA A 128 -3.40 -22.82 -13.08
C ALA A 128 -2.49 -22.77 -14.32
N HIS A 129 -2.29 -21.58 -14.91
CA HIS A 129 -1.38 -21.39 -16.05
C HIS A 129 0.08 -21.69 -15.66
N LEU A 130 0.55 -21.16 -14.52
CA LEU A 130 1.89 -21.43 -14.01
C LEU A 130 2.13 -22.91 -13.71
N GLY A 131 1.13 -23.60 -13.15
CA GLY A 131 1.18 -25.04 -12.88
C GLY A 131 1.33 -25.85 -14.17
N ARG A 132 0.50 -25.58 -15.18
CA ARG A 132 0.59 -26.23 -16.50
C ARG A 132 1.93 -25.98 -17.17
N LEU A 133 2.40 -24.72 -17.16
CA LEU A 133 3.71 -24.38 -17.70
C LEU A 133 4.76 -25.23 -16.98
N ARG A 134 4.93 -25.10 -15.66
CA ARG A 134 5.99 -25.82 -14.91
C ARG A 134 5.94 -27.35 -15.07
N ALA A 135 4.75 -27.95 -15.08
CA ALA A 135 4.58 -29.39 -15.28
C ALA A 135 5.15 -29.88 -16.63
N ALA A 136 5.06 -29.06 -17.68
CA ALA A 136 5.60 -29.39 -18.99
C ALA A 136 7.15 -29.43 -19.06
N ASP A 137 7.86 -28.85 -18.08
CA ASP A 137 9.34 -28.90 -18.03
C ASP A 137 9.88 -30.11 -17.27
N GLY A 138 9.02 -30.97 -16.72
CA GLY A 138 9.46 -32.00 -15.76
C GLY A 138 10.07 -31.42 -14.48
N ALA A 139 9.95 -30.10 -14.28
CA ALA A 139 10.42 -29.35 -13.11
C ALA A 139 9.49 -29.58 -11.90
N ALA A 140 9.27 -30.85 -11.56
CA ALA A 140 8.63 -31.27 -10.32
C ALA A 140 9.54 -31.05 -9.09
N ASP A 141 10.82 -30.70 -9.28
CA ASP A 141 11.81 -30.60 -8.19
C ASP A 141 11.90 -29.22 -7.52
N GLY A 142 11.08 -28.24 -7.93
CA GLY A 142 10.98 -26.95 -7.25
C GLY A 142 9.67 -26.85 -6.46
N PRO A 143 9.67 -26.34 -5.21
CA PRO A 143 8.43 -26.16 -4.48
C PRO A 143 7.43 -25.35 -5.31
N SER A 144 6.23 -25.90 -5.45
CA SER A 144 5.09 -25.29 -6.12
C SER A 144 4.84 -23.88 -5.58
N ALA A 145 4.18 -23.02 -6.34
CA ALA A 145 3.82 -21.68 -5.85
C ALA A 145 2.97 -21.74 -4.56
N ALA A 146 2.21 -22.83 -4.39
CA ALA A 146 1.47 -23.14 -3.17
C ALA A 146 2.41 -23.52 -2.00
N GLU A 147 3.43 -24.33 -2.24
CA GLU A 147 4.45 -24.69 -1.22
C GLU A 147 5.32 -23.50 -0.85
N ARG A 148 5.78 -22.69 -1.81
CA ARG A 148 6.45 -21.40 -1.53
C ARG A 148 5.52 -20.44 -0.78
N GLY A 149 4.23 -20.45 -1.10
CA GLY A 149 3.21 -19.68 -0.38
C GLY A 149 2.97 -20.17 1.05
N ALA A 150 3.09 -21.48 1.29
CA ALA A 150 3.03 -22.09 2.62
C ALA A 150 4.30 -21.82 3.43
N GLU A 151 5.46 -21.86 2.79
CA GLU A 151 6.77 -21.54 3.37
C GLU A 151 6.86 -20.06 3.74
N LEU A 152 6.41 -19.15 2.86
CA LEU A 152 6.25 -17.72 3.17
C LEU A 152 5.16 -17.45 4.23
N GLY A 153 4.15 -18.31 4.32
CA GLY A 153 3.14 -18.27 5.39
C GLY A 153 3.63 -18.81 6.73
N ALA A 154 4.72 -19.60 6.72
CA ALA A 154 5.42 -20.09 7.90
C ALA A 154 6.49 -19.11 8.39
N LEU A 155 6.92 -18.15 7.57
CA LEU A 155 7.71 -17.02 8.06
C LEU A 155 6.87 -16.23 9.08
N PRO A 156 7.44 -15.89 10.25
CA PRO A 156 6.74 -15.06 11.22
C PRO A 156 6.39 -13.75 10.54
N GLY A 157 5.09 -13.53 10.32
CA GLY A 157 4.60 -12.28 9.76
C GLY A 157 4.96 -11.10 10.66
N PRO A 158 4.91 -9.86 10.15
CA PRO A 158 5.20 -8.66 10.93
C PRO A 158 4.40 -8.71 12.22
N SER A 159 5.07 -8.54 13.37
CA SER A 159 4.36 -8.74 14.63
C SER A 159 3.20 -7.73 14.70
N PRO A 160 1.98 -8.16 15.03
CA PRO A 160 0.83 -7.25 15.10
C PRO A 160 1.04 -6.11 16.10
N PHE A 161 1.76 -6.39 17.19
CA PHE A 161 2.09 -5.41 18.21
C PHE A 161 3.04 -4.31 17.69
N TRP A 162 4.16 -4.68 17.07
CA TRP A 162 5.12 -3.71 16.54
C TRP A 162 4.53 -2.92 15.37
N THR A 163 3.70 -3.55 14.55
CA THR A 163 2.92 -2.87 13.49
C THR A 163 1.96 -1.83 14.08
N LEU A 164 1.24 -2.17 15.15
CA LEU A 164 0.33 -1.22 15.82
C LEU A 164 1.11 -0.08 16.49
N LEU A 165 2.25 -0.38 17.12
CA LEU A 165 3.12 0.62 17.74
C LEU A 165 3.69 1.58 16.69
N LEU A 166 4.11 1.07 15.53
CA LEU A 166 4.56 1.88 14.39
C LEU A 166 3.47 2.85 13.95
N LEU A 167 2.25 2.35 13.73
CA LEU A 167 1.12 3.18 13.28
C LEU A 167 0.72 4.22 14.33
N ALA A 168 0.67 3.84 15.61
CA ALA A 168 0.38 4.74 16.71
C ALA A 168 1.47 5.81 16.89
N GLY A 169 2.75 5.41 16.77
CA GLY A 169 3.90 6.31 16.83
C GLY A 169 3.89 7.31 15.68
N PHE A 170 3.64 6.85 14.45
CA PHE A 170 3.50 7.71 13.28
C PHE A 170 2.35 8.73 13.44
N ALA A 171 1.18 8.27 13.88
CA ALA A 171 0.04 9.15 14.11
C ALA A 171 0.31 10.18 15.23
N ALA A 172 0.96 9.77 16.32
CA ALA A 172 1.35 10.66 17.41
C ALA A 172 2.41 11.68 16.98
N TRP A 173 3.39 11.26 16.18
CA TRP A 173 4.44 12.11 15.64
C TRP A 173 3.88 13.20 14.71
N VAL A 174 3.13 12.81 13.69
CA VAL A 174 2.52 13.73 12.71
C VAL A 174 1.46 14.61 13.37
N GLY A 175 0.57 14.01 14.16
CA GLY A 175 -0.47 14.73 14.89
C GLY A 175 0.11 15.71 15.91
N GLY A 176 1.18 15.31 16.60
CA GLY A 176 1.93 16.15 17.53
C GLY A 176 2.60 17.32 16.82
N ALA A 177 3.22 17.09 15.66
CA ALA A 177 3.91 18.14 14.90
C ALA A 177 2.91 19.19 14.38
N PHE A 178 1.76 18.74 13.88
CA PHE A 178 0.70 19.63 13.44
C PHE A 178 0.09 20.42 14.61
N ALA A 179 -0.12 19.77 15.76
CA ALA A 179 -0.64 20.44 16.94
C ALA A 179 0.38 21.41 17.55
N PHE A 180 1.67 21.09 17.49
CA PHE A 180 2.76 21.98 17.84
C PHE A 180 2.73 23.23 16.93
N ALA A 181 2.77 23.06 15.62
CA ALA A 181 2.74 24.18 14.66
C ALA A 181 1.52 25.11 14.87
N ARG A 182 0.36 24.56 15.24
CA ARG A 182 -0.88 25.35 15.42
C ARG A 182 -1.10 25.93 16.81
N ARG A 183 -0.41 25.43 17.84
CA ARG A 183 -0.68 25.80 19.24
C ARG A 183 0.54 26.26 20.01
N ALA A 184 1.74 26.02 19.48
CA ALA A 184 2.98 26.47 20.07
C ALA A 184 3.32 27.90 19.65
N ILE A 185 2.76 28.41 18.56
CA ILE A 185 3.01 29.77 18.06
C ILE A 185 1.84 30.67 18.48
N ASP A 186 2.14 31.68 19.30
CA ASP A 186 1.19 32.72 19.75
C ASP A 186 0.91 33.74 18.65
N ALA A 187 -0.09 34.60 18.83
CA ALA A 187 -0.43 35.68 17.89
C ALA A 187 0.72 36.66 17.64
N GLU A 188 1.64 36.77 18.60
CA GLU A 188 2.86 37.57 18.54
C GLU A 188 4.09 36.78 18.04
N ASP A 189 3.88 35.62 17.41
CA ASP A 189 4.93 34.73 16.89
C ASP A 189 5.88 34.16 17.97
N ARG A 190 5.42 34.17 19.23
CA ARG A 190 6.17 33.68 20.38
C ARG A 190 5.87 32.22 20.65
N LEU A 191 6.90 31.46 21.04
CA LEU A 191 6.72 30.08 21.50
C LEU A 191 6.02 30.04 22.86
N ALA A 192 4.74 29.65 22.87
CA ALA A 192 3.99 29.40 24.09
C ALA A 192 4.58 28.17 24.81
N SER A 193 5.39 28.41 25.83
CA SER A 193 6.23 27.40 26.51
C SER A 193 5.45 26.17 27.02
N GLY A 194 4.22 26.36 27.49
CA GLY A 194 3.34 25.28 27.97
C GLY A 194 2.89 24.33 26.85
N PRO A 195 2.13 24.83 25.84
CA PRO A 195 1.74 24.04 24.67
C PRO A 195 2.94 23.49 23.89
N ALA A 196 3.99 24.29 23.69
CA ALA A 196 5.20 23.87 22.98
C ALA A 196 5.83 22.63 23.64
N ARG A 197 5.98 22.62 24.97
CA ARG A 197 6.55 21.46 25.68
C ARG A 197 5.68 20.20 25.53
N ARG A 198 4.37 20.32 25.68
CA ARG A 198 3.45 19.16 25.61
C ARG A 198 3.43 18.53 24.22
N TRP A 199 3.32 19.36 23.18
CA TRP A 199 3.29 18.86 21.80
C TRP A 199 4.67 18.44 21.31
N GLY A 200 5.74 19.10 21.75
CA GLY A 200 7.12 18.68 21.47
C GLY A 200 7.44 17.31 22.07
N VAL A 201 7.04 17.05 23.32
CA VAL A 201 7.17 15.71 23.93
C VAL A 201 6.37 14.67 23.15
N LEU A 202 5.14 14.98 22.73
CA LEU A 202 4.34 14.04 21.91
C LEU A 202 5.01 13.72 20.57
N VAL A 203 5.61 14.71 19.91
CA VAL A 203 6.39 14.54 18.67
C VAL A 203 7.56 13.59 18.90
N VAL A 204 8.37 13.85 19.94
CA VAL A 204 9.56 13.04 20.24
C VAL A 204 9.18 11.62 20.63
N CYS A 205 8.21 11.44 21.54
CA CYS A 205 7.73 10.11 21.93
C CYS A 205 7.09 9.36 20.75
N GLY A 206 6.33 10.05 19.90
CA GLY A 206 5.76 9.47 18.69
C GLY A 206 6.82 9.01 17.70
N PHE A 207 7.86 9.83 17.51
CA PHE A 207 9.00 9.48 16.64
C PHE A 207 9.78 8.27 17.17
N VAL A 208 10.06 8.22 18.47
CA VAL A 208 10.73 7.07 19.10
C VAL A 208 9.88 5.80 19.01
N ALA A 209 8.56 5.90 19.26
CA ALA A 209 7.66 4.77 19.09
C ALA A 209 7.57 4.29 17.64
N PHE A 210 7.61 5.22 16.68
CA PHE A 210 7.64 4.92 15.25
C PHE A 210 8.92 4.20 14.84
N THR A 211 10.10 4.68 15.27
CA THR A 211 11.38 4.04 14.93
C THR A 211 11.54 2.69 15.58
N LEU A 212 11.08 2.51 16.83
CA LEU A 212 11.02 1.20 17.48
C LEU A 212 10.05 0.26 16.76
N GLY A 213 8.85 0.74 16.43
CA GLY A 213 7.90 -0.02 15.64
C GLY A 213 8.48 -0.45 14.29
N LEU A 214 9.24 0.42 13.60
CA LEU A 214 9.89 0.10 12.32
C LEU A 214 11.05 -0.88 12.47
N ALA A 215 11.81 -0.81 13.56
CA ALA A 215 12.96 -1.70 13.78
C ALA A 215 12.56 -3.13 14.14
N PHE A 216 11.35 -3.33 14.68
CA PHE A 216 10.89 -4.61 15.21
C PHE A 216 9.60 -5.17 14.55
N ALA A 217 9.00 -4.44 13.61
CA ALA A 217 7.89 -4.93 12.76
C ALA A 217 8.41 -5.73 11.57
#